data_AF-A0A0Q8LW56-F1
#
_entry.id   AF-A0A0Q8LW56-F1
#
_cell.length_a   1.000
_cell.length_b   1.000
_cell.length_c   1.000
_cell.angle_alpha   90.00
_cell.angle_beta   90.00
_cell.angle_gamma   90.00
#
_symmetry.space_group_name_H-M   'P 1'
#
loop_
_entity.id
_entity.type
_entity.pdbx_description
1 polymer ?
#
loop_
_entity_poly.entity_id
_entity_poly.type
_entity_poly.pdbx_seq_one_letter_code
_entity_poly.pdbx_strand_id
1 'polypeptide(L)'
;MEIRGPLLLPARREEIEFETIDGLTLVGELALPPEREPVATLVTLHPLPTAGGFMDSHILRKAAGRLPALADLAVLRFNTRGTTSSRGTSDGAFDGGLAEAFDVAAALDFVRERALPRPWLVGWSFGTELALKYGRDHDIEGAVLLSPPLHRASDEEVAAWAGDARRLIVLVPEFDDYLRPDAAIRRFASVPEAVLIPVEGGKHLWVGENQTRRVLTEIVAAINPDALPLPNEWNGPVVED
;
A
#
# COMPACT_ATOMS: atom_id res chain seq x y z
N MET A 1 -12.27 -13.76 -19.06
CA MET A 1 -13.16 -13.21 -18.00
C MET A 1 -12.75 -11.77 -17.74
N GLU A 2 -13.69 -10.82 -17.65
CA GLU A 2 -13.36 -9.42 -17.31
C GLU A 2 -12.79 -9.34 -15.88
N ILE A 3 -11.65 -8.66 -15.73
CA ILE A 3 -11.03 -8.39 -14.42
C ILE A 3 -11.77 -7.22 -13.78
N ARG A 4 -12.63 -7.53 -12.81
CA ARG A 4 -13.41 -6.55 -12.06
C ARG A 4 -13.83 -7.05 -10.69
N GLY A 5 -14.24 -6.14 -9.82
CA GLY A 5 -14.84 -6.48 -8.53
C GLY A 5 -13.85 -7.22 -7.62
N PRO A 6 -14.28 -8.27 -6.89
CA PRO A 6 -13.43 -8.97 -5.92
C PRO A 6 -12.54 -10.06 -6.54
N LEU A 7 -12.46 -10.18 -7.86
CA LEU A 7 -11.76 -11.27 -8.56
C LEU A 7 -10.34 -11.51 -8.03
N LEU A 8 -10.07 -12.77 -7.64
CA LEU A 8 -8.76 -13.26 -7.26
C LEU A 8 -8.12 -14.00 -8.44
N LEU A 9 -7.00 -13.48 -8.91
CA LEU A 9 -6.18 -14.15 -9.91
C LEU A 9 -5.18 -15.10 -9.21
N PRO A 10 -4.66 -16.11 -9.95
CA PRO A 10 -3.72 -17.07 -9.40
C PRO A 10 -2.54 -16.41 -8.68
N ALA A 11 -2.27 -16.84 -7.46
CA ALA A 11 -1.11 -16.43 -6.69
C ALA A 11 -0.87 -17.46 -5.58
N ARG A 12 0.37 -17.59 -5.11
CA ARG A 12 0.68 -18.38 -3.91
C ARG A 12 0.37 -17.50 -2.70
N ARG A 13 -0.62 -17.90 -1.90
CA ARG A 13 -1.09 -17.12 -0.73
C ARG A 13 -0.77 -17.85 0.56
N GLU A 14 -0.30 -17.08 1.52
CA GLU A 14 0.06 -17.55 2.85
C GLU A 14 -0.55 -16.61 3.88
N GLU A 15 -1.31 -17.15 4.84
CA GLU A 15 -1.63 -16.43 6.06
C GLU A 15 -0.39 -16.38 6.93
N ILE A 16 -0.07 -15.19 7.43
CA ILE A 16 1.17 -14.95 8.14
C ILE A 16 0.90 -14.27 9.47
N GLU A 17 1.83 -14.47 10.39
CA GLU A 17 1.96 -13.73 11.62
C GLU A 17 3.42 -13.31 11.79
N PHE A 18 3.65 -12.14 12.36
CA PHE A 18 5.00 -11.68 12.71
C PHE A 18 4.96 -10.81 13.97
N GLU A 19 6.06 -10.85 14.72
CA GLU A 19 6.17 -10.17 16.00
C GLU A 19 6.86 -8.81 15.85
N THR A 20 6.32 -7.82 16.53
CA THR A 20 6.93 -6.51 16.71
C THR A 20 7.99 -6.53 17.80
N ILE A 21 8.91 -5.57 17.77
CA ILE A 21 9.97 -5.47 18.80
C ILE A 21 9.41 -5.18 20.21
N ASP A 22 8.20 -4.62 20.30
CA ASP A 22 7.46 -4.41 21.55
C ASP A 22 6.58 -5.62 21.95
N GLY A 23 6.70 -6.75 21.25
CA GLY A 23 6.14 -8.04 21.65
C GLY A 23 4.67 -8.28 21.27
N LEU A 24 4.15 -7.54 20.29
CA LEU A 24 2.81 -7.75 19.71
C LEU A 24 2.89 -8.64 18.47
N THR A 25 1.96 -9.58 18.34
CA THR A 25 1.77 -10.35 17.10
C THR A 25 0.83 -9.62 16.15
N LEU A 26 1.26 -9.42 14.91
CA LEU A 26 0.46 -8.84 13.84
C LEU A 26 0.05 -9.91 12.84
N VAL A 27 -1.23 -9.89 12.42
CA VAL A 27 -1.79 -10.85 11.46
C VAL A 27 -1.80 -10.27 10.04
N GLY A 28 -1.58 -11.11 9.04
CA GLY A 28 -1.51 -10.68 7.64
C GLY A 28 -1.71 -11.78 6.59
N GLU A 29 -1.53 -11.39 5.33
CA GLU A 29 -1.44 -12.26 4.18
C GLU A 29 -0.26 -11.83 3.29
N LEU A 30 0.54 -12.80 2.84
CA LEU A 30 1.50 -12.63 1.76
C LEU A 30 0.96 -13.29 0.49
N ALA A 31 0.83 -12.50 -0.59
CA ALA A 31 0.49 -13.00 -1.91
C ALA A 31 1.69 -12.89 -2.86
N LEU A 32 2.14 -14.02 -3.42
CA LEU A 32 3.30 -14.11 -4.32
C LEU A 32 2.85 -14.52 -5.73
N PRO A 33 3.61 -14.15 -6.79
CA PRO A 33 3.32 -14.62 -8.14
C PRO A 33 3.20 -16.15 -8.20
N PRO A 34 2.30 -16.68 -9.05
CA PRO A 34 1.94 -18.09 -9.03
C PRO A 34 3.09 -19.00 -9.50
N GLU A 35 3.88 -18.54 -10.48
CA GLU A 35 4.88 -19.37 -11.16
C GLU A 35 6.31 -18.79 -11.10
N ARG A 36 6.47 -17.51 -10.76
CA ARG A 36 7.75 -16.80 -10.79
C ARG A 36 8.10 -16.23 -9.43
N GLU A 37 9.37 -15.89 -9.26
CA GLU A 37 9.79 -15.05 -8.15
C GLU A 37 9.34 -13.60 -8.40
N PRO A 38 8.93 -12.87 -7.35
CA PRO A 38 8.48 -11.49 -7.50
C PRO A 38 9.62 -10.58 -7.95
N VAL A 39 9.31 -9.56 -8.74
CA VAL A 39 10.30 -8.54 -9.16
C VAL A 39 10.42 -7.39 -8.16
N ALA A 40 9.39 -7.20 -7.32
CA ALA A 40 9.32 -6.23 -6.24
C ALA A 40 8.21 -6.61 -5.25
N THR A 41 8.19 -5.95 -4.09
CA THR A 41 7.27 -6.25 -2.98
C THR A 41 6.50 -5.02 -2.56
N LEU A 42 5.17 -5.09 -2.54
CA LEU A 42 4.30 -4.07 -1.99
C LEU A 42 4.03 -4.39 -0.52
N VAL A 43 4.51 -3.55 0.39
CA VAL A 43 4.15 -3.59 1.81
C VAL A 43 3.02 -2.58 2.02
N THR A 44 1.81 -3.08 2.25
CA THR A 44 0.63 -2.20 2.27
C THR A 44 0.33 -1.70 3.67
N LEU A 45 0.07 -0.40 3.79
CA LEU A 45 -0.33 0.26 5.03
C LEU A 45 -1.78 0.75 4.88
N HIS A 46 -2.69 0.19 5.68
CA HIS A 46 -4.12 0.37 5.47
C HIS A 46 -4.67 1.72 5.97
N PRO A 47 -5.90 2.10 5.56
CA PRO A 47 -6.61 3.27 6.08
C PRO A 47 -6.87 3.19 7.59
N LEU A 48 -7.37 4.29 8.14
CA LEU A 48 -7.54 4.47 9.59
C LEU A 48 -8.39 3.34 10.22
N PRO A 49 -7.84 2.56 11.19
CA PRO A 49 -8.57 1.45 11.81
C PRO A 49 -9.89 1.86 12.44
N THR A 50 -9.91 2.99 13.15
CA THR A 50 -11.09 3.52 13.84
C THR A 50 -12.19 4.01 12.90
N ALA A 51 -11.92 4.13 11.60
CA ALA A 51 -12.89 4.41 10.54
C ALA A 51 -13.20 3.18 9.67
N GLY A 52 -12.88 1.97 10.17
CA GLY A 52 -13.12 0.71 9.47
C GLY A 52 -12.06 0.37 8.42
N GLY A 53 -10.86 0.95 8.51
CA GLY A 53 -9.71 0.57 7.69
C GLY A 53 -9.02 -0.70 8.22
N PHE A 54 -8.62 -1.59 7.31
CA PHE A 54 -7.92 -2.84 7.62
C PHE A 54 -7.21 -3.36 6.36
N MET A 55 -6.43 -4.43 6.47
CA MET A 55 -5.62 -4.95 5.36
C MET A 55 -6.39 -5.37 4.10
N ASP A 56 -7.69 -5.65 4.25
CA ASP A 56 -8.62 -6.05 3.18
C ASP A 56 -9.44 -4.88 2.61
N SER A 57 -9.07 -3.64 2.94
CA SER A 57 -9.62 -2.44 2.29
C SER A 57 -9.47 -2.55 0.77
N HIS A 58 -10.50 -2.17 0.00
CA HIS A 58 -10.71 -2.75 -1.33
C HIS A 58 -9.58 -2.51 -2.34
N ILE A 59 -8.85 -1.39 -2.28
CA ILE A 59 -7.69 -1.18 -3.17
C ILE A 59 -6.57 -2.17 -2.84
N LEU A 60 -6.23 -2.31 -1.56
CA LEU A 60 -5.16 -3.21 -1.10
C LEU A 60 -5.54 -4.67 -1.37
N ARG A 61 -6.80 -5.04 -1.13
CA ARG A 61 -7.32 -6.37 -1.45
C ARG A 61 -7.25 -6.68 -2.94
N LYS A 62 -7.61 -5.73 -3.80
CA LYS A 62 -7.52 -5.91 -5.25
C LYS A 62 -6.07 -5.90 -5.75
N ALA A 63 -5.17 -5.17 -5.08
CA ALA A 63 -3.74 -5.25 -5.38
C ALA A 63 -3.22 -6.67 -5.14
N ALA A 64 -3.44 -7.26 -3.95
CA ALA A 64 -3.06 -8.65 -3.66
C ALA A 64 -3.84 -9.70 -4.47
N GLY A 65 -5.07 -9.39 -4.85
CA GLY A 65 -5.89 -10.24 -5.70
C GLY A 65 -5.41 -10.29 -7.16
N ARG A 66 -4.71 -9.28 -7.66
CA ARG A 66 -4.46 -9.11 -9.10
C ARG A 66 -2.99 -8.97 -9.46
N LEU A 67 -2.24 -8.11 -8.76
CA LEU A 67 -0.87 -7.75 -9.14
C LEU A 67 0.15 -8.91 -9.10
N PRO A 68 0.01 -9.94 -8.24
CA PRO A 68 0.87 -11.11 -8.34
C PRO A 68 0.80 -11.81 -9.70
N ALA A 69 -0.38 -11.92 -10.30
CA ALA A 69 -0.57 -12.55 -11.60
C ALA A 69 -0.32 -11.61 -12.78
N LEU A 70 -0.63 -10.32 -12.61
CA LEU A 70 -0.59 -9.35 -13.71
C LEU A 70 0.75 -8.62 -13.85
N ALA A 71 1.53 -8.54 -12.78
CA ALA A 71 2.73 -7.70 -12.74
C ALA A 71 3.90 -8.35 -11.99
N ASP A 72 3.82 -9.64 -11.66
CA ASP A 72 4.85 -10.38 -10.91
C ASP A 72 5.27 -9.66 -9.60
N LEU A 73 4.30 -9.03 -8.91
CA LEU A 73 4.55 -8.32 -7.65
C LEU A 73 4.14 -9.16 -6.44
N ALA A 74 5.02 -9.25 -5.44
CA ALA A 74 4.61 -9.71 -4.12
C ALA A 74 3.77 -8.62 -3.44
N VAL A 75 2.75 -9.01 -2.70
CA VAL A 75 1.91 -8.10 -1.92
C VAL A 75 1.77 -8.61 -0.50
N LEU A 76 2.41 -7.90 0.43
CA LEU A 76 2.31 -8.10 1.87
C LEU A 76 1.24 -7.16 2.41
N ARG A 77 0.18 -7.73 2.98
CA ARG A 77 -0.88 -6.99 3.67
C ARG A 77 -0.97 -7.47 5.10
N PHE A 78 -1.11 -6.56 6.04
CA PHE A 78 -1.20 -6.89 7.45
C PHE A 78 -2.07 -5.88 8.16
N ASN A 79 -2.64 -6.29 9.28
CA ASN A 79 -3.36 -5.41 10.19
C ASN A 79 -2.37 -4.76 11.16
N THR A 80 -2.38 -3.43 11.27
CA THR A 80 -1.65 -2.74 12.35
C THR A 80 -2.25 -3.11 13.71
N ARG A 81 -1.52 -2.84 14.79
CA ARG A 81 -1.90 -3.13 16.17
C ARG A 81 -3.36 -2.77 16.48
N GLY A 82 -4.06 -3.70 17.14
CA GLY A 82 -5.48 -3.57 17.50
C GLY A 82 -6.49 -3.65 16.35
N THR A 83 -6.06 -3.84 15.10
CA THR A 83 -6.97 -3.92 13.95
C THR A 83 -7.49 -5.33 13.74
N THR A 84 -8.81 -5.47 13.55
CA THR A 84 -9.50 -6.74 13.26
C THR A 84 -9.89 -6.84 11.79
N SER A 85 -9.74 -8.04 11.22
CA SER A 85 -10.27 -8.41 9.91
C SER A 85 -10.83 -9.84 9.94
N SER A 86 -11.21 -10.36 8.77
CA SER A 86 -11.62 -11.77 8.62
C SER A 86 -10.52 -12.77 9.00
N ARG A 87 -9.25 -12.34 9.01
CA ARG A 87 -8.07 -13.18 9.34
C ARG A 87 -7.61 -13.04 10.79
N GLY A 88 -8.45 -12.45 11.65
CA GLY A 88 -8.14 -12.25 13.06
C GLY A 88 -7.81 -10.80 13.43
N THR A 89 -7.31 -10.64 14.65
CA THR A 89 -7.01 -9.35 15.28
C THR A 89 -5.53 -9.30 15.62
N SER A 90 -4.84 -8.28 15.12
CA SER A 90 -3.48 -7.99 15.57
C SER A 90 -3.51 -7.51 17.03
N ASP A 91 -2.53 -7.93 17.82
CA ASP A 91 -2.44 -7.58 19.24
C ASP A 91 -2.28 -6.07 19.47
N GLY A 92 -2.44 -5.66 20.74
CA GLY A 92 -2.28 -4.27 21.17
C GLY A 92 -3.49 -3.39 20.84
N ALA A 93 -3.24 -2.09 20.69
CA ALA A 93 -4.28 -1.09 20.42
C ALA A 93 -3.73 0.04 19.55
N PHE A 94 -4.59 0.58 18.69
CA PHE A 94 -4.31 1.78 17.91
C PHE A 94 -3.97 2.96 18.84
N ASP A 95 -2.85 3.63 18.59
CA ASP A 95 -2.37 4.74 19.45
C ASP A 95 -2.35 6.11 18.76
N GLY A 96 -2.70 6.14 17.48
CA GLY A 96 -2.68 7.38 16.70
C GLY A 96 -1.53 7.49 15.72
N GLY A 97 -0.71 6.46 15.53
CA GLY A 97 0.35 6.43 14.52
C GLY A 97 1.76 6.53 15.09
N LEU A 98 1.94 6.47 16.42
CA LEU A 98 3.26 6.56 17.05
C LEU A 98 3.86 5.17 17.21
N ALA A 99 3.14 4.26 17.89
CA ALA A 99 3.62 2.91 18.10
C ALA A 99 3.44 2.01 16.88
N GLU A 100 2.58 2.39 15.90
CA GLU A 100 2.58 1.75 14.58
C GLU A 100 3.93 1.86 13.85
N ALA A 101 4.88 2.68 14.34
CA ALA A 101 6.28 2.62 13.92
C ALA A 101 6.87 1.21 14.06
N PHE A 102 6.59 0.52 15.18
CA PHE A 102 7.06 -0.85 15.40
C PHE A 102 6.38 -1.84 14.47
N ASP A 103 5.12 -1.57 14.08
CA ASP A 103 4.39 -2.42 13.13
C ASP A 103 5.00 -2.32 11.73
N VAL A 104 5.33 -1.09 11.28
CA VAL A 104 6.01 -0.85 10.01
C VAL A 104 7.38 -1.52 9.99
N ALA A 105 8.15 -1.36 11.08
CA ALA A 105 9.45 -2.00 11.21
C ALA A 105 9.35 -3.54 11.14
N ALA A 106 8.41 -4.14 11.86
CA ALA A 106 8.19 -5.58 11.87
C ALA A 106 7.78 -6.13 10.51
N ALA A 107 6.93 -5.40 9.77
CA ALA A 107 6.55 -5.79 8.41
C ALA A 107 7.75 -5.76 7.44
N LEU A 108 8.66 -4.80 7.59
CA LEU A 108 9.86 -4.68 6.76
C LEU A 108 10.95 -5.68 7.18
N ASP A 109 11.05 -6.01 8.47
CA ASP A 109 11.88 -7.12 8.94
C ASP A 109 11.37 -8.47 8.40
N PHE A 110 10.06 -8.70 8.39
CA PHE A 110 9.47 -9.88 7.76
C PHE A 110 9.83 -9.97 6.26
N VAL A 111 9.75 -8.85 5.52
CA VAL A 111 10.19 -8.78 4.11
C VAL A 111 11.66 -9.17 3.96
N ARG A 112 12.53 -8.58 4.80
CA ARG A 112 13.97 -8.85 4.80
C ARG A 112 14.27 -10.32 5.09
N GLU A 113 13.62 -10.91 6.09
CA GLU A 113 13.80 -12.31 6.51
C GLU A 113 13.32 -13.29 5.44
N ARG A 114 12.23 -12.96 4.74
CA ARG A 114 11.72 -13.71 3.59
C ARG A 114 12.51 -13.48 2.30
N ALA A 115 13.55 -12.64 2.33
CA ALA A 115 14.34 -12.22 1.17
C ALA A 115 13.47 -11.69 0.01
N LEU A 116 12.39 -10.98 0.35
CA LEU A 116 11.48 -10.42 -0.62
C LEU A 116 12.11 -9.17 -1.27
N PRO A 117 12.14 -9.08 -2.62
CA PRO A 117 12.95 -8.08 -3.30
C PRO A 117 12.29 -6.70 -3.30
N ARG A 118 13.14 -5.67 -3.38
CA ARG A 118 12.79 -4.29 -3.74
C ARG A 118 11.49 -3.81 -3.08
N PRO A 119 11.43 -3.69 -1.74
CA PRO A 119 10.21 -3.31 -1.06
C PRO A 119 9.80 -1.87 -1.34
N TRP A 120 8.51 -1.68 -1.52
CA TRP A 120 7.82 -0.40 -1.64
C TRP A 120 6.72 -0.31 -0.60
N LEU A 121 6.60 0.83 0.07
CA LEU A 121 5.44 1.10 0.91
C LEU A 121 4.27 1.57 0.04
N VAL A 122 3.09 0.97 0.22
CA VAL A 122 1.85 1.43 -0.40
C VAL A 122 0.87 1.80 0.70
N GLY A 123 0.84 3.09 1.03
CA GLY A 123 -0.02 3.62 2.08
C GLY A 123 -1.33 4.14 1.51
N TRP A 124 -2.42 3.98 2.26
CA TRP A 124 -3.70 4.63 1.95
C TRP A 124 -4.26 5.35 3.17
N SER A 125 -4.62 6.63 2.99
CA SER A 125 -5.15 7.49 4.06
C SER A 125 -4.17 7.51 5.25
N PHE A 126 -4.58 7.09 6.44
CA PHE A 126 -3.70 6.89 7.61
C PHE A 126 -2.38 6.17 7.27
N GLY A 127 -2.41 5.11 6.46
CA GLY A 127 -1.20 4.38 6.06
C GLY A 127 -0.20 5.21 5.25
N THR A 128 -0.63 6.28 4.57
CA THR A 128 0.30 7.23 3.92
C THR A 128 1.13 8.00 4.94
N GLU A 129 0.54 8.29 6.10
CA GLU A 129 1.20 9.05 7.15
C GLU A 129 2.25 8.17 7.83
N LEU A 130 1.94 6.88 8.05
CA LEU A 130 2.93 5.90 8.49
C LEU A 130 4.09 5.76 7.49
N ALA A 131 3.79 5.70 6.18
CA ALA A 131 4.83 5.64 5.15
C ALA A 131 5.74 6.87 5.19
N LEU A 132 5.16 8.07 5.27
CA LEU A 132 5.92 9.32 5.33
C LEU A 132 6.81 9.41 6.57
N LYS A 133 6.28 9.00 7.73
CA LYS A 133 6.96 9.05 9.01
C LYS A 133 8.14 8.08 9.11
N TYR A 134 7.91 6.83 8.72
CA TYR A 134 8.80 5.72 9.08
C TYR A 134 9.51 5.09 7.89
N GLY A 135 9.03 5.31 6.66
CA GLY A 135 9.58 4.63 5.48
C GLY A 135 11.06 4.91 5.21
N ARG A 136 11.55 6.12 5.53
CA ARG A 136 12.96 6.51 5.32
C ARG A 136 13.94 5.80 6.25
N ASP A 137 13.46 5.24 7.35
CA ASP A 137 14.28 4.52 8.33
C ASP A 137 14.62 3.08 7.88
N HIS A 138 14.07 2.66 6.73
CA HIS A 138 14.20 1.29 6.23
C HIS A 138 14.75 1.23 4.80
N ASP A 139 15.25 0.04 4.44
CA ASP A 139 15.75 -0.25 3.10
C ASP A 139 14.59 -0.55 2.14
N ILE A 140 13.99 0.53 1.63
CA ILE A 140 12.91 0.52 0.63
C ILE A 140 13.33 1.30 -0.61
N GLU A 141 12.71 1.00 -1.74
CA GLU A 141 12.93 1.69 -3.02
C GLU A 141 12.11 2.98 -3.15
N GLY A 142 10.98 3.05 -2.43
CA GLY A 142 10.08 4.17 -2.48
C GLY A 142 8.74 3.95 -1.78
N ALA A 143 7.88 4.96 -1.86
CA ALA A 143 6.53 4.93 -1.32
C ALA A 143 5.50 5.43 -2.34
N VAL A 144 4.35 4.78 -2.37
CA VAL A 144 3.14 5.22 -3.08
C VAL A 144 2.10 5.62 -2.05
N LEU A 145 1.69 6.88 -2.08
CA LEU A 145 0.72 7.45 -1.17
C LEU A 145 -0.63 7.60 -1.85
N LEU A 146 -1.66 6.92 -1.34
CA LEU A 146 -3.03 7.00 -1.83
C LEU A 146 -3.86 7.88 -0.90
N SER A 147 -4.38 9.01 -1.41
CA SER A 147 -5.22 9.96 -0.64
C SER A 147 -4.58 10.40 0.69
N PRO A 148 -3.38 11.02 0.71
CA PRO A 148 -2.71 11.37 1.96
C PRO A 148 -3.41 12.54 2.68
N PRO A 149 -4.00 12.34 3.86
CA PRO A 149 -4.74 13.41 4.55
C PRO A 149 -3.80 14.41 5.25
N LEU A 150 -2.57 13.99 5.60
CA LEU A 150 -1.57 14.81 6.30
C LEU A 150 -2.10 15.44 7.61
N HIS A 151 -2.88 14.69 8.38
CA HIS A 151 -3.38 15.06 9.71
C HIS A 151 -2.38 14.78 10.82
N ARG A 152 -1.58 13.73 10.67
CA ARG A 152 -0.58 13.23 11.63
C ARG A 152 0.84 13.41 11.14
N ALA A 153 1.04 13.35 9.82
CA ALA A 153 2.33 13.63 9.21
C ALA A 153 2.60 15.15 9.26
N SER A 154 3.70 15.55 9.87
CA SER A 154 4.13 16.94 9.98
C SER A 154 4.81 17.42 8.71
N ASP A 155 4.94 18.74 8.58
CA ASP A 155 5.64 19.36 7.44
C ASP A 155 7.11 18.98 7.42
N GLU A 156 7.72 18.75 8.59
CA GLU A 156 9.09 18.28 8.73
C GLU A 156 9.23 16.83 8.24
N GLU A 157 8.28 15.96 8.58
CA GLU A 157 8.27 14.57 8.11
C GLU A 157 8.08 14.49 6.60
N VAL A 158 7.27 15.37 6.00
CA VAL A 158 7.18 15.49 4.54
C VAL A 158 8.49 16.03 3.96
N ALA A 159 9.01 17.15 4.48
CA ALA A 159 10.23 17.78 3.99
C ALA A 159 11.47 16.88 4.11
N ALA A 160 11.46 15.93 5.04
CA ALA A 160 12.52 14.94 5.16
C ALA A 160 12.70 14.13 3.87
N TRP A 161 11.67 13.91 3.06
CA TRP A 161 11.81 13.19 1.78
C TRP A 161 12.55 13.98 0.69
N ALA A 162 12.85 15.27 0.91
CA ALA A 162 13.58 16.09 -0.07
C ALA A 162 15.02 15.60 -0.26
N GLY A 163 15.43 15.41 -1.52
CA GLY A 163 16.76 14.91 -1.87
C GLY A 163 17.04 13.45 -1.45
N ASP A 164 16.02 12.71 -1.01
CA ASP A 164 16.14 11.26 -0.78
C ASP A 164 16.21 10.53 -2.13
N ALA A 165 17.00 9.45 -2.20
CA ALA A 165 17.11 8.65 -3.41
C ALA A 165 15.84 7.82 -3.68
N ARG A 166 15.04 7.57 -2.64
CA ARG A 166 13.79 6.84 -2.70
C ARG A 166 12.72 7.65 -3.40
N ARG A 167 11.93 6.99 -4.24
CA ARG A 167 10.86 7.67 -4.98
C ARG A 167 9.64 7.88 -4.10
N LEU A 168 9.04 9.06 -4.19
CA LEU A 168 7.78 9.38 -3.54
C LEU A 168 6.70 9.68 -4.59
N ILE A 169 5.72 8.79 -4.71
CA ILE A 169 4.61 8.91 -5.67
C ILE A 169 3.34 9.19 -4.89
N VAL A 170 2.61 10.25 -5.25
CA VAL A 170 1.49 10.76 -4.47
C VAL A 170 0.24 10.85 -5.35
N LEU A 171 -0.71 9.94 -5.15
CA LEU A 171 -1.99 9.95 -5.86
C LEU A 171 -3.00 10.75 -5.06
N VAL A 172 -3.50 11.82 -5.67
CA VAL A 172 -4.39 12.79 -5.02
C VAL A 172 -5.74 12.77 -5.75
N PRO A 173 -6.83 12.32 -5.12
CA PRO A 173 -8.14 12.34 -5.76
C PRO A 173 -8.63 13.77 -5.96
N GLU A 174 -9.24 14.05 -7.12
CA GLU A 174 -9.81 15.36 -7.45
C GLU A 174 -10.82 15.85 -6.40
N PHE A 175 -11.69 14.95 -5.96
CA PHE A 175 -12.76 15.21 -5.00
C PHE A 175 -12.46 14.62 -3.63
N ASP A 176 -11.19 14.62 -3.21
CA ASP A 176 -10.83 14.26 -1.84
C ASP A 176 -11.44 15.25 -0.83
N ASP A 177 -11.84 14.72 0.33
CA ASP A 177 -12.45 15.50 1.42
C ASP A 177 -11.40 16.14 2.35
N TYR A 178 -10.15 15.67 2.31
CA TYR A 178 -9.06 16.10 3.21
C TYR A 178 -7.95 16.86 2.48
N LEU A 179 -7.43 16.30 1.38
CA LEU A 179 -6.34 16.89 0.60
C LEU A 179 -6.61 16.80 -0.90
N ARG A 180 -7.00 17.94 -1.49
CA ARG A 180 -7.22 18.10 -2.93
C ARG A 180 -5.94 18.50 -3.68
N PRO A 181 -5.87 18.32 -5.02
CA PRO A 181 -4.65 18.55 -5.81
C PRO A 181 -3.92 19.87 -5.55
N ASP A 182 -4.63 21.01 -5.58
CA ASP A 182 -3.99 22.32 -5.34
C ASP A 182 -3.37 22.44 -3.94
N ALA A 183 -4.01 21.85 -2.94
CA ALA A 183 -3.48 21.81 -1.58
C ALA A 183 -2.29 20.85 -1.50
N ALA A 184 -2.38 19.67 -2.12
CA ALA A 184 -1.29 18.70 -2.17
C ALA A 184 -0.02 19.30 -2.80
N ILE A 185 -0.15 20.05 -3.91
CA ILE A 185 0.98 20.76 -4.54
C ILE A 185 1.70 21.66 -3.53
N ARG A 186 0.95 22.39 -2.69
CA ARG A 186 1.56 23.24 -1.66
C ARG A 186 2.18 22.43 -0.52
N ARG A 187 1.50 21.36 -0.07
CA ARG A 187 1.93 20.53 1.07
C ARG A 187 3.19 19.71 0.76
N PHE A 188 3.35 19.27 -0.50
CA PHE A 188 4.53 18.53 -0.96
C PHE A 188 5.57 19.41 -1.65
N ALA A 189 5.42 20.74 -1.65
CA ALA A 189 6.36 21.66 -2.30
C ALA A 189 7.79 21.59 -1.72
N SER A 190 7.95 21.09 -0.49
CA SER A 190 9.27 20.85 0.13
C SER A 190 10.01 19.66 -0.49
N VAL A 191 9.34 18.80 -1.24
CA VAL A 191 9.89 17.60 -1.90
C VAL A 191 9.72 17.75 -3.41
N PRO A 192 10.57 18.54 -4.10
CA PRO A 192 10.40 18.81 -5.53
C PRO A 192 10.52 17.57 -6.42
N GLU A 193 11.11 16.48 -5.92
CA GLU A 193 11.23 15.19 -6.62
C GLU A 193 9.97 14.33 -6.48
N ALA A 194 9.04 14.68 -5.59
CA ALA A 194 7.80 13.93 -5.43
C ALA A 194 6.95 14.00 -6.70
N VAL A 195 6.44 12.86 -7.15
CA VAL A 195 5.55 12.78 -8.31
C VAL A 195 4.11 12.87 -7.83
N LEU A 196 3.51 14.04 -7.98
CA LEU A 196 2.09 14.26 -7.65
C LEU A 196 1.21 13.93 -8.86
N ILE A 197 0.26 13.04 -8.65
CA ILE A 197 -0.66 12.54 -9.68
C ILE A 197 -2.09 12.89 -9.25
N PRO A 198 -2.67 14.00 -9.75
CA PRO A 198 -4.09 14.25 -9.59
C PRO A 198 -4.89 13.18 -10.35
N VAL A 199 -5.93 12.65 -9.71
CA VAL A 199 -6.79 11.63 -10.31
C VAL A 199 -8.21 12.16 -10.49
N GLU A 200 -8.57 12.38 -11.75
CA GLU A 200 -9.89 12.85 -12.18
C GLU A 200 -11.00 11.89 -11.70
N GLY A 201 -12.10 12.48 -11.20
CA GLY A 201 -13.23 11.75 -10.65
C GLY A 201 -12.92 10.96 -9.37
N GLY A 202 -11.67 10.99 -8.91
CA GLY A 202 -11.22 10.32 -7.70
C GLY A 202 -11.87 10.91 -6.46
N LYS A 203 -12.22 10.05 -5.51
CA LYS A 203 -12.63 10.41 -4.15
C LYS A 203 -11.70 9.72 -3.16
N HIS A 204 -11.74 10.14 -1.90
CA HIS A 204 -10.86 9.62 -0.84
C HIS A 204 -10.79 8.09 -0.81
N LEU A 205 -11.94 7.45 -1.04
CA LEU A 205 -12.08 6.01 -0.96
C LEU A 205 -11.80 5.26 -2.28
N TRP A 206 -11.49 5.89 -3.41
CA TRP A 206 -11.21 5.18 -4.68
C TRP A 206 -12.29 4.15 -5.08
N VAL A 207 -13.56 4.48 -4.87
CA VAL A 207 -14.67 3.55 -5.13
C VAL A 207 -14.90 3.42 -6.64
N GLY A 208 -15.15 2.18 -7.08
CA GLY A 208 -15.43 1.86 -8.48
C GLY A 208 -14.24 1.24 -9.22
N GLU A 209 -14.54 0.46 -10.25
CA GLU A 209 -13.52 -0.29 -11.01
C GLU A 209 -12.60 0.64 -11.80
N ASN A 210 -13.10 1.76 -12.34
CA ASN A 210 -12.24 2.75 -13.03
C ASN A 210 -11.20 3.35 -12.09
N GLN A 211 -11.59 3.70 -10.86
CA GLN A 211 -10.68 4.21 -9.83
C GLN A 211 -9.70 3.13 -9.38
N THR A 212 -10.16 1.88 -9.24
CA THR A 212 -9.27 0.74 -8.96
C THR A 212 -8.23 0.57 -10.06
N ARG A 213 -8.63 0.49 -11.34
CA ARG A 213 -7.72 0.35 -12.48
C ARG A 213 -6.72 1.49 -12.52
N ARG A 214 -7.18 2.72 -12.34
CA ARG A 214 -6.30 3.90 -12.29
C ARG A 214 -5.23 3.77 -11.21
N VAL A 215 -5.62 3.45 -9.97
CA VAL A 215 -4.68 3.31 -8.85
C VAL A 215 -3.70 2.16 -9.08
N LEU A 216 -4.18 0.98 -9.49
CA LEU A 216 -3.30 -0.17 -9.73
C LEU A 216 -2.32 0.08 -10.88
N THR A 217 -2.75 0.77 -11.94
CA THR A 217 -1.88 1.18 -13.05
C THR A 217 -0.76 2.10 -12.57
N GLU A 218 -1.06 3.09 -11.72
CA GLU A 218 -0.04 4.01 -11.21
C GLU A 218 0.94 3.33 -10.22
N ILE A 219 0.45 2.39 -9.40
CA ILE A 219 1.32 1.54 -8.58
C ILE A 219 2.30 0.77 -9.48
N VAL A 220 1.80 0.13 -10.54
CA VAL A 220 2.64 -0.67 -11.45
C VAL A 220 3.57 0.22 -12.27
N ALA A 221 3.13 1.40 -12.73
CA ALA A 221 3.97 2.38 -13.43
C ALA A 221 5.19 2.81 -12.59
N ALA A 222 5.01 2.92 -11.27
CA ALA A 222 6.10 3.26 -10.37
C ALA A 222 7.09 2.10 -10.14
N ILE A 223 6.59 0.85 -10.10
CA ILE A 223 7.31 -0.27 -9.49
C ILE A 223 7.79 -1.31 -10.51
N ASN A 224 6.93 -1.65 -11.48
CA ASN A 224 7.22 -2.57 -12.57
C ASN A 224 6.56 -2.08 -13.88
N PRO A 225 7.07 -0.99 -14.49
CA PRO A 225 6.45 -0.40 -15.68
C PRO A 225 6.42 -1.34 -16.89
N ASP A 226 7.31 -2.33 -16.95
CA ASP A 226 7.35 -3.32 -18.04
C ASP A 226 6.12 -4.24 -18.06
N ALA A 227 5.37 -4.32 -16.96
CA ALA A 227 4.10 -5.03 -16.87
C ALA A 227 2.89 -4.22 -17.40
N LEU A 228 3.11 -2.98 -17.87
CA LEU A 228 2.04 -2.17 -18.45
C LEU A 228 1.89 -2.40 -19.98
N PRO A 229 0.66 -2.26 -20.50
CA PRO A 229 -0.58 -1.99 -19.80
C PRO A 229 -1.11 -3.22 -19.05
N LEU A 230 -1.70 -3.01 -17.86
CA LEU A 230 -2.40 -4.09 -17.16
C LEU A 230 -3.59 -4.59 -18.00
N PRO A 231 -3.76 -5.90 -18.18
CA PRO A 231 -4.87 -6.44 -18.96
C PRO A 231 -6.19 -6.22 -18.23
N ASN A 232 -7.26 -6.01 -19.00
CA ASN A 232 -8.64 -5.91 -18.48
C ASN A 232 -9.38 -7.27 -18.50
N GLU A 233 -8.79 -8.28 -19.13
CA GLU A 233 -9.35 -9.62 -19.25
C GLU A 233 -8.32 -10.66 -18.82
N TRP A 234 -8.80 -11.70 -18.15
CA TRP A 234 -8.03 -12.86 -17.75
C TRP A 234 -8.47 -14.10 -18.53
N ASN A 235 -7.52 -14.77 -19.18
CA ASN A 235 -7.75 -15.98 -19.97
C ASN A 235 -7.20 -17.25 -19.29
N GLY A 236 -6.58 -17.12 -18.12
CA GLY A 236 -6.06 -18.24 -17.33
C GLY A 236 -7.08 -18.82 -16.34
N PRO A 237 -6.68 -19.81 -15.53
CA PRO A 237 -7.52 -20.34 -14.47
C PRO A 237 -7.84 -19.25 -13.44
N VAL A 238 -9.04 -19.29 -12.88
CA VAL A 238 -9.47 -18.42 -11.76
C VAL A 238 -9.48 -19.28 -10.51
N VAL A 239 -9.05 -18.72 -9.38
CA VAL A 239 -9.20 -19.38 -8.08
C VAL A 239 -10.62 -19.11 -7.59
N GLU A 240 -11.42 -20.16 -7.42
CA GLU A 240 -12.69 -20.05 -6.69
C GLU A 240 -12.38 -20.00 -5.19
N ASP A 241 -13.08 -19.13 -4.45
CA ASP A 241 -12.96 -18.96 -2.98
C ASP A 241 -13.23 -20.29 -2.22
#